data_AF-E2BX75-F1
#
_entry.id   AF-E2BX75-F1
#
_cell.length_a   1.000
_cell.length_b   1.000
_cell.length_c   1.000
_cell.angle_alpha   90.00
_cell.angle_beta   90.00
_cell.angle_gamma   90.00
#
_symmetry.space_group_name_H-M   'P 1'
#
loop_
_entity.id
_entity.type
_entity.pdbx_description
1 polymer ?
#
loop_
_entity_poly.entity_id
_entity_poly.type
_entity_poly.pdbx_seq_one_letter_code
_entity_poly.pdbx_strand_id
1 'polypeptide(L)'
;MLWLAGLLKPKVISEKIANFLRDAVETIIRIKIQKGIIRSDMLQLMMESKDKKGDNKELTVEDMAALTFTFFSAGYETSSTLMCFASHWIGRNEKVQNRLQDEIDRVLEDRANRRMKRSTTWNIWMLY
;
A
#
# COMPACT_ATOMS: atom_id res chain seq x y z
N MET A 1 -31.90 12.56 -0.14
CA MET A 1 -32.11 14.01 -0.35
C MET A 1 -30.80 14.64 -0.78
N LEU A 2 -30.66 14.96 -2.07
CA LEU A 2 -29.44 15.49 -2.69
C LEU A 2 -29.26 17.02 -2.49
N TRP A 3 -30.27 17.73 -1.98
CA TRP A 3 -30.23 19.20 -1.86
C TRP A 3 -29.35 19.72 -0.70
N LEU A 4 -29.11 18.90 0.33
CA LEU A 4 -28.28 19.29 1.49
C LEU A 4 -26.77 19.30 1.19
N ALA A 5 -26.34 18.61 0.14
CA ALA A 5 -24.92 18.51 -0.23
C ALA A 5 -24.32 19.84 -0.73
N GLY A 6 -25.15 20.79 -1.20
CA GLY A 6 -24.69 22.11 -1.66
C GLY A 6 -24.45 23.12 -0.53
N LEU A 7 -25.01 22.88 0.66
CA LEU A 7 -24.93 23.81 1.81
C LEU A 7 -23.67 23.57 2.65
N LEU A 8 -23.21 22.32 2.70
CA LEU A 8 -21.97 21.95 3.35
C LEU A 8 -20.90 21.91 2.24
N LYS A 9 -20.08 22.96 2.16
CA LYS A 9 -18.73 22.88 1.55
C LYS A 9 -17.73 22.52 2.66
N PRO A 10 -17.76 21.34 3.30
CA PRO A 10 -16.76 21.06 4.31
C PRO A 10 -15.42 20.92 3.59
N LYS A 11 -14.44 21.72 3.97
CA LYS A 11 -13.03 21.35 3.77
C LYS A 11 -12.79 20.13 4.66
N VAL A 12 -13.15 18.94 4.18
CA VAL A 12 -12.97 17.66 4.89
C VAL A 12 -11.48 17.40 5.13
N ILE A 13 -10.63 17.96 4.28
CA ILE A 13 -9.17 17.77 4.29
C ILE A 13 -8.52 19.12 4.56
N SER A 14 -7.59 19.17 5.52
CA SER A 14 -6.78 20.36 5.75
C SER A 14 -5.77 20.56 4.61
N GLU A 15 -5.53 21.82 4.23
CA GLU A 15 -4.55 22.14 3.19
C GLU A 15 -3.16 21.59 3.50
N LYS A 16 -2.78 21.55 4.78
CA LYS A 16 -1.52 20.94 5.23
C LYS A 16 -1.42 19.46 4.84
N ILE A 17 -2.50 18.69 5.04
CA ILE A 17 -2.53 17.25 4.72
C ILE A 17 -2.55 17.06 3.19
N ALA A 18 -3.34 17.85 2.48
CA ALA A 18 -3.40 17.79 1.02
C ALA A 18 -2.04 18.09 0.37
N ASN A 19 -1.36 19.15 0.83
CA ASN A 19 -0.03 19.51 0.34
C ASN A 19 1.01 18.44 0.68
N PHE A 20 1.01 17.93 1.92
CA PHE A 20 1.90 16.85 2.31
C PHE A 20 1.76 15.60 1.41
N LEU A 21 0.53 15.18 1.13
CA LEU A 21 0.27 14.02 0.29
C LEU A 21 0.65 14.27 -1.17
N ARG A 22 0.36 15.46 -1.68
CA ARG A 22 0.78 15.89 -3.01
C ARG A 22 2.31 15.82 -3.12
N ASP A 23 3.03 16.42 -2.18
CA ASP A 23 4.50 16.45 -2.17
C ASP A 23 5.09 15.05 -2.08
N ALA A 24 4.47 14.16 -1.28
CA ALA A 24 4.88 12.76 -1.17
C ALA A 24 4.70 12.00 -2.50
N VAL A 25 3.54 12.14 -3.14
CA VAL A 25 3.26 11.50 -4.43
C VAL A 25 4.19 12.04 -5.51
N GLU A 26 4.39 13.35 -5.59
CA GLU A 26 5.33 13.97 -6.53
C GLU A 26 6.75 13.46 -6.31
N THR A 27 7.20 13.38 -5.05
CA THR A 27 8.53 12.85 -4.70
C THR A 27 8.69 11.40 -5.16
N ILE A 28 7.69 10.55 -4.94
CA ILE A 28 7.75 9.14 -5.36
C ILE A 28 7.79 9.01 -6.88
N ILE A 29 6.98 9.79 -7.61
CA ILE A 29 7.00 9.81 -9.07
C ILE A 29 8.37 10.27 -9.58
N ARG A 30 8.93 11.34 -9.02
CA ARG A 30 10.28 11.83 -9.37
C ARG A 30 11.34 10.76 -9.17
N ILE A 31 11.34 10.08 -8.02
CA ILE A 31 12.30 9.01 -7.72
C ILE A 31 12.15 7.84 -8.70
N LYS A 32 10.92 7.45 -9.03
CA LYS A 32 10.64 6.38 -10.00
C LYS A 32 11.19 6.71 -11.38
N ILE A 33 10.94 7.93 -11.87
CA ILE A 33 11.44 8.40 -13.17
C ILE A 33 12.97 8.47 -13.18
N GLN A 34 13.58 9.10 -12.17
CA GLN A 34 15.03 9.28 -12.09
C GLN A 34 15.80 7.97 -12.02
N LYS A 35 15.28 6.99 -11.26
CA LYS A 35 15.94 5.70 -11.07
C LYS A 35 15.49 4.64 -12.09
N GLY A 36 14.56 4.96 -12.99
CA GLY A 36 13.97 3.99 -13.92
C GLY A 36 13.26 2.83 -13.22
N ILE A 37 12.68 3.06 -12.04
CA ILE A 37 12.03 1.99 -11.25
C ILE A 37 10.63 1.73 -11.81
N ILE A 38 10.50 0.61 -12.52
CA ILE A 38 9.21 0.08 -12.97
C ILE A 38 8.80 -1.01 -11.98
N ARG A 39 7.72 -0.75 -11.25
CA ARG A 39 7.12 -1.69 -10.29
C ARG A 39 5.62 -1.69 -10.50
N SER A 40 5.01 -2.87 -10.56
CA SER A 40 3.56 -3.02 -10.64
C SER A 40 2.87 -2.56 -9.35
N ASP A 41 2.70 -1.26 -9.19
CA ASP A 41 1.96 -0.60 -8.11
C ASP A 41 0.97 0.43 -8.68
N MET A 42 0.07 0.93 -7.82
CA MET A 42 -0.99 1.85 -8.23
C MET A 42 -0.44 3.14 -8.88
N LEU A 43 0.68 3.68 -8.38
CA LEU A 43 1.30 4.89 -8.97
C LEU A 43 1.82 4.59 -10.37
N GLN A 44 2.43 3.43 -10.59
CA GLN A 44 2.88 2.99 -11.90
C GLN A 44 1.71 2.84 -12.88
N LEU A 45 0.61 2.23 -12.45
CA LEU A 45 -0.60 2.09 -13.27
C LEU A 45 -1.18 3.47 -13.67
N MET A 46 -1.16 4.44 -12.76
CA MET A 46 -1.59 5.81 -13.06
C MET A 46 -0.64 6.52 -14.03
N MET A 47 0.68 6.33 -13.89
CA MET A 47 1.68 6.85 -14.82
C MET A 47 1.51 6.26 -16.22
N GLU A 48 1.29 4.94 -16.34
CA GLU A 48 1.08 4.26 -17.63
C GLU A 48 -0.28 4.59 -18.27
N SER A 49 -1.29 4.89 -17.45
CA SER A 49 -2.59 5.36 -17.95
C SER A 49 -2.48 6.74 -18.63
N LYS A 50 -1.39 7.48 -18.40
CA LYS A 50 -1.15 8.78 -19.02
C LYS A 50 -0.83 8.66 -20.53
N ASP A 51 -0.20 7.56 -20.95
CA ASP A 51 0.32 7.40 -22.32
C ASP A 51 -0.65 6.75 -23.32
N LYS A 52 -1.80 6.21 -22.86
CA LYS A 52 -2.62 5.27 -23.68
C LYS A 52 -3.92 5.82 -24.27
N LYS A 53 -4.30 7.08 -24.06
CA LYS A 53 -5.57 7.61 -24.58
C LYS A 53 -5.39 8.92 -25.34
N GLY A 54 -5.52 8.86 -26.66
CA GLY A 54 -5.65 10.00 -27.57
C GLY A 54 -6.97 10.78 -27.43
N ASP A 55 -7.55 10.83 -26.23
CA ASP A 55 -8.79 11.53 -25.91
C ASP A 55 -8.64 12.24 -24.55
N ASN A 56 -7.92 13.37 -24.59
CA ASN A 56 -7.96 14.54 -23.69
C ASN A 56 -8.34 14.40 -22.20
N LYS A 57 -7.82 13.40 -21.48
CA LYS A 57 -7.72 13.47 -20.02
C LYS A 57 -6.50 12.71 -19.52
N GLU A 58 -5.34 13.35 -19.63
CA GLU A 58 -4.14 12.92 -18.93
C GLU A 58 -4.37 13.07 -17.42
N LEU A 59 -3.97 12.05 -16.64
CA LEU A 59 -3.95 12.17 -15.18
C LEU A 59 -2.85 13.15 -14.79
N THR A 60 -3.25 14.26 -14.20
CA THR A 60 -2.32 15.24 -13.61
C THR A 60 -1.73 14.70 -12.30
N VAL A 61 -0.66 15.31 -11.79
CA VAL A 61 -0.10 14.93 -10.48
C VAL A 61 -1.13 15.15 -9.37
N GLU A 62 -1.97 16.17 -9.53
CA GLU A 62 -3.11 16.49 -8.69
C GLU A 62 -4.13 15.34 -8.66
N ASP A 63 -4.50 14.81 -9.83
CA ASP A 63 -5.44 13.69 -9.94
C ASP A 63 -4.85 12.43 -9.32
N MET A 64 -3.55 12.17 -9.56
CA MET A 64 -2.85 11.02 -8.97
C MET A 64 -2.77 11.14 -7.44
N ALA A 65 -2.51 12.33 -6.92
CA ALA A 65 -2.48 12.59 -5.48
C ALA A 65 -3.87 12.43 -4.85
N ALA A 66 -4.91 12.95 -5.51
CA ALA A 66 -6.30 12.79 -5.05
C ALA A 66 -6.72 11.32 -5.02
N LEU A 67 -6.45 10.57 -6.10
CA LEU A 67 -6.81 9.15 -6.16
C LEU A 67 -6.03 8.32 -5.13
N THR A 68 -4.73 8.63 -4.95
CA THR A 68 -3.91 8.02 -3.89
C THR A 68 -4.49 8.28 -2.51
N PHE A 69 -4.93 9.51 -2.23
CA PHE A 69 -5.56 9.85 -0.96
C PHE A 69 -6.88 9.11 -0.74
N THR A 70 -7.72 8.98 -1.76
CA THR A 70 -8.97 8.22 -1.67
C THR A 70 -8.71 6.76 -1.29
N PHE A 71 -7.76 6.10 -1.96
CA PHE A 71 -7.42 4.72 -1.64
C PHE A 71 -6.77 4.59 -0.26
N PHE A 72 -5.90 5.53 0.11
CA PHE A 72 -5.27 5.57 1.42
C PHE A 72 -6.30 5.71 2.54
N SER A 73 -7.17 6.71 2.47
CA SER A 73 -8.17 6.98 3.51
C SER A 73 -9.18 5.84 3.66
N ALA A 74 -9.70 5.31 2.55
CA ALA A 74 -10.64 4.19 2.55
C ALA A 74 -10.03 2.90 3.15
N GLY A 75 -8.77 2.61 2.85
CA GLY A 75 -8.07 1.43 3.35
C GLY A 75 -7.55 1.58 4.79
N TYR A 76 -7.15 2.79 5.19
CA TYR A 76 -6.51 3.04 6.47
C TYR A 76 -7.47 2.91 7.66
N GLU A 77 -8.60 3.63 7.65
CA GLU A 77 -9.57 3.64 8.75
C GLU A 77 -10.13 2.23 9.01
N THR A 78 -10.52 1.53 7.95
CA THR A 78 -11.11 0.19 8.04
C THR A 78 -10.10 -0.86 8.52
N SER A 79 -8.90 -0.88 7.93
CA SER A 79 -7.86 -1.85 8.28
C SER A 79 -7.30 -1.62 9.68
N SER A 80 -7.06 -0.36 10.07
CA SER A 80 -6.55 -0.03 11.42
C SER A 80 -7.56 -0.41 12.50
N THR A 81 -8.85 -0.12 12.27
CA THR A 81 -9.93 -0.52 13.18
C THR A 81 -10.02 -2.04 13.30
N LEU A 82 -9.97 -2.76 12.17
CA LEU A 82 -9.95 -4.22 12.16
C LEU A 82 -8.75 -4.77 12.94
N MET A 83 -7.55 -4.24 12.73
CA MET A 83 -6.33 -4.66 13.44
C MET A 83 -6.44 -4.41 14.95
N CYS A 84 -7.05 -3.30 15.36
CA CYS A 84 -7.29 -2.99 16.77
C CYS A 84 -8.22 -4.03 17.41
N PHE A 85 -9.36 -4.31 16.79
CA PHE A 85 -10.28 -5.35 17.27
C PHE A 85 -9.65 -6.74 17.24
N ALA A 86 -8.98 -7.10 16.15
CA ALA A 86 -8.32 -8.39 16.04
C ALA A 86 -7.30 -8.58 17.17
N SER A 87 -6.45 -7.58 17.42
CA SER A 87 -5.46 -7.62 18.50
C SER A 87 -6.12 -7.72 19.88
N HIS A 88 -7.20 -6.97 20.11
CA HIS A 88 -7.99 -7.04 21.34
C HIS A 88 -8.58 -8.44 21.57
N TRP A 89 -9.18 -9.05 20.55
CA TRP A 89 -9.76 -10.39 20.63
C TRP A 89 -8.70 -11.48 20.80
N ILE A 90 -7.56 -11.36 20.12
CA ILE A 90 -6.43 -12.28 20.28
C ILE A 90 -5.89 -12.21 21.70
N GLY A 91 -5.61 -11.00 22.21
CA GLY A 91 -5.06 -10.82 23.56
C GLY A 91 -5.98 -11.24 24.71
N ARG A 92 -7.29 -11.34 24.46
CA ARG A 92 -8.26 -11.87 25.45
C ARG A 92 -8.46 -13.38 25.39
N ASN A 93 -7.97 -14.05 24.35
CA ASN A 93 -8.16 -15.49 24.16
C ASN A 93 -6.80 -16.20 24.07
N GLU A 94 -6.26 -16.61 25.21
CA GLU A 94 -4.95 -17.26 25.31
C GLU A 94 -4.79 -18.46 24.36
N LYS A 95 -5.83 -19.28 24.20
CA LYS A 95 -5.83 -20.40 23.25
C LYS A 95 -5.62 -19.95 21.79
N VAL A 96 -6.25 -18.84 21.39
CA VAL A 96 -6.13 -18.29 20.03
C VAL A 96 -4.77 -17.63 19.87
N GLN A 97 -4.29 -16.92 20.89
CA GLN A 97 -2.97 -16.31 20.90
C GLN A 97 -1.84 -17.33 20.76
N ASN A 98 -1.84 -18.40 21.56
CA ASN A 98 -0.82 -19.45 21.50
C ASN A 98 -0.84 -20.14 20.13
N ARG A 99 -2.03 -20.45 19.61
CA ARG A 99 -2.15 -21.02 18.26
C ARG A 99 -1.59 -20.08 17.17
N LEU A 100 -1.87 -18.78 17.26
CA LEU A 100 -1.35 -17.79 16.30
C LEU A 100 0.18 -17.72 16.37
N GLN A 101 0.77 -17.74 17.57
CA GLN A 101 2.22 -17.76 17.74
C GLN A 101 2.83 -19.03 17.13
N ASP A 102 2.27 -20.20 17.42
CA ASP A 102 2.71 -21.47 16.82
C ASP A 102 2.64 -21.44 15.27
N GLU A 103 1.59 -20.85 14.69
CA GLU A 103 1.45 -20.68 13.24
C GLU A 103 2.52 -19.73 12.66
N ILE A 104 2.82 -18.63 13.36
CA ILE A 104 3.88 -17.68 12.96
C ILE A 104 5.24 -18.37 12.99
N ASP A 105 5.57 -19.05 14.08
CA ASP A 105 6.87 -19.72 14.26
C ASP A 105 7.09 -20.78 13.18
N ARG A 106 6.07 -21.60 12.89
CA ARG A 106 6.12 -22.60 11.82
C ARG A 106 6.39 -21.98 10.45
N VAL A 107 5.74 -20.86 10.10
CA VAL A 107 5.96 -20.18 8.81
C VAL A 107 7.35 -19.56 8.73
N LEU A 108 7.87 -19.03 9.84
CA LEU A 108 9.21 -18.46 9.90
C LEU A 108 10.29 -19.53 9.72
N GLU A 109 10.15 -20.67 10.41
CA GLU A 109 11.05 -21.82 10.26
C GLU A 109 11.03 -22.36 8.83
N ASP A 110 9.86 -22.55 8.23
CA ASP A 110 9.74 -23.03 6.86
C ASP A 110 10.37 -22.04 5.85
N ARG A 111 10.15 -20.73 6.01
CA ARG A 111 10.83 -19.72 5.17
C ARG A 111 12.35 -19.76 5.33
N ALA A 112 12.86 -19.93 6.55
CA ALA A 112 14.29 -20.05 6.82
C ALA A 112 14.87 -21.30 6.14
N ASN A 113 14.20 -22.44 6.27
CA ASN A 113 14.58 -23.71 5.67
C ASN A 113 14.59 -23.63 4.12
N ARG A 114 13.57 -23.01 3.52
CA ARG A 114 13.53 -22.78 2.07
C ARG A 114 14.66 -21.86 1.60
N ARG A 115 14.99 -20.81 2.36
CA ARG A 115 16.10 -19.90 2.04
C ARG A 115 17.45 -20.63 2.13
N MET A 116 17.63 -21.47 3.15
CA MET A 116 18.84 -22.28 3.32
C MET A 116 18.99 -23.27 2.17
N LYS A 117 17.94 -24.03 1.84
CA LYS A 117 17.94 -24.98 0.72
C LYS A 117 18.24 -24.29 -0.61
N ARG A 118 17.69 -23.10 -0.84
CA ARG A 118 17.98 -22.29 -2.02
C ARG A 118 19.47 -21.94 -2.05
N SER A 119 20.04 -21.42 -0.96
CA SER A 119 21.46 -21.08 -0.84
C SER A 119 22.40 -22.26 -1.11
N THR A 120 22.15 -23.44 -0.53
CA THR A 120 22.96 -24.64 -0.78
C THR A 120 22.81 -25.15 -2.21
N THR A 121 21.62 -25.09 -2.81
CA THR A 121 21.47 -25.45 -4.23
C THR A 121 22.26 -24.52 -5.15
N TRP A 122 22.23 -23.19 -4.96
CA TRP A 122 23.03 -22.27 -5.79
C TRP A 122 24.54 -22.50 -5.66
N ASN A 123 25.02 -22.87 -4.47
CA ASN A 123 26.43 -23.18 -4.25
C ASN A 123 26.87 -24.48 -4.95
N ILE A 124 26.01 -25.49 -5.06
CA ILE A 124 26.33 -26.75 -5.76
C ILE A 124 26.41 -26.54 -7.27
N TRP A 125 25.57 -25.67 -7.85
CA TRP A 125 25.60 -25.34 -9.28
C TRP A 125 26.70 -24.34 -9.67
N MET A 126 27.30 -23.61 -8.73
CA MET A 126 28.46 -22.72 -8.98
C MET A 126 29.82 -23.44 -8.85
N LEU A 127 29.83 -24.68 -8.35
CA LEU A 127 31.05 -25.50 -8.16
C LEU A 127 31.32 -26.49 -9.31
N TYR A 128 30.53 -26.44 -10.39
CA TYR A 128 30.72 -27.14 -11.66
C TYR A 128 30.67 -26.12 -12.80
#